data_AF-A0A5C0ZSY3-F1
#
_entry.id   AF-A0A5C0ZSY3-F1
#
_cell.length_a   1.000
_cell.length_b   1.000
_cell.length_c   1.000
_cell.angle_alpha   90.00
_cell.angle_beta   90.00
_cell.angle_gamma   90.00
#
_symmetry.space_group_name_H-M   'P 1'
#
loop_
_entity.id
_entity.type
_entity.pdbx_description
1 polymer ?
#
loop_
_entity_poly.entity_id
_entity_poly.type
_entity_poly.pdbx_seq_one_letter_code
_entity_poly.pdbx_strand_id
1 'polypeptide(L)'
;MAKTLLENLRIENKYEKDQLAALLDISISEYELIESGAVRPTFIQAGKLGEHYGIDPKHILGVSDSTNYNIGTYSRTIYAVSYYEGSEEKPNKN
;
A
#
# COMPACT_ATOMS: atom_id res chain seq x y z
N MET A 1 11.23 8.61 11.35
CA MET A 1 10.86 8.22 9.98
C MET A 1 9.59 7.37 10.08
N ALA A 2 8.62 7.56 9.19
CA ALA A 2 7.43 6.72 9.18
C ALA A 2 7.80 5.33 8.63
N LYS A 3 7.47 4.28 9.37
CA LYS A 3 7.67 2.90 8.93
C LYS A 3 6.54 2.50 8.00
N THR A 4 6.85 1.79 6.93
CA THR A 4 5.83 1.29 6.00
C THR A 4 5.13 0.06 6.58
N LEU A 5 3.98 -0.29 6.01
CA LEU A 5 3.28 -1.52 6.35
C LEU A 5 4.20 -2.75 6.17
N LEU A 6 4.91 -2.83 5.04
CA LEU A 6 5.79 -3.96 4.74
C LEU A 6 6.96 -4.06 5.72
N GLU A 7 7.55 -2.93 6.11
CA GLU A 7 8.61 -2.91 7.12
C GLU A 7 8.09 -3.41 8.48
N ASN A 8 6.91 -2.98 8.90
CA ASN A 8 6.31 -3.45 10.15
C ASN A 8 6.01 -4.95 10.11
N LEU A 9 5.39 -5.43 9.03
CA LEU A 9 5.09 -6.85 8.86
C LEU A 9 6.34 -7.72 8.88
N ARG A 10 7.41 -7.28 8.21
CA ARG A 10 8.69 -7.98 8.22
C ARG A 10 9.28 -8.06 9.64
N ILE A 11 9.30 -6.93 10.37
CA ILE A 11 9.87 -6.86 11.72
C ILE A 11 9.05 -7.70 12.70
N GLU A 12 7.72 -7.62 12.65
CA GLU A 12 6.81 -8.36 13.54
C GLU A 12 6.93 -9.87 13.36
N ASN A 13 7.02 -10.31 12.10
CA ASN A 13 7.16 -11.73 11.77
C ASN A 13 8.61 -12.21 11.77
N LYS A 14 9.58 -11.33 12.07
CA LYS A 14 11.03 -11.61 12.12
C LYS A 14 11.57 -12.20 10.80
N TYR A 15 11.06 -11.71 9.68
CA TYR A 15 11.57 -12.09 8.37
C TYR A 15 12.80 -11.27 8.00
N GLU A 16 13.73 -11.94 7.33
CA GLU A 16 14.89 -11.29 6.73
C GLU A 16 14.53 -10.80 5.32
N LYS A 17 15.19 -9.73 4.88
CA LYS A 17 14.89 -9.11 3.57
C LYS A 17 15.22 -10.03 2.40
N ASP A 18 16.24 -10.87 2.55
CA ASP A 18 16.65 -11.87 1.56
C ASP A 18 15.56 -12.94 1.34
N GLN A 19 14.88 -13.38 2.39
CA GLN A 19 13.78 -14.34 2.32
C GLN A 19 12.61 -13.78 1.52
N LEU A 20 12.26 -12.51 1.75
CA LEU A 20 11.15 -11.86 1.06
C LEU A 20 11.51 -11.48 -0.38
N ALA A 21 12.76 -11.10 -0.64
CA ALA A 21 13.26 -10.92 -2.00
C ALA A 21 13.21 -12.24 -2.79
N ALA A 22 13.63 -13.36 -2.18
CA ALA A 22 13.57 -14.69 -2.78
C ALA A 22 12.12 -15.14 -3.03
N LEU A 23 11.19 -14.89 -2.10
CA LEU A 23 9.75 -15.16 -2.29
C LEU A 23 9.21 -14.46 -3.55
N LEU A 24 9.63 -13.22 -3.75
CA LEU A 24 9.18 -12.38 -4.85
C LEU A 24 9.92 -12.63 -6.16
N ASP A 25 11.02 -13.39 -6.13
CA ASP A 25 11.95 -13.60 -7.26
C ASP A 25 12.56 -12.29 -7.76
N ILE A 26 13.03 -11.46 -6.82
CA ILE A 26 13.66 -10.16 -7.09
C ILE A 26 14.97 -10.00 -6.31
N SER A 27 15.74 -8.96 -6.65
CA SER A 27 16.93 -8.60 -5.89
C SER A 27 16.58 -8.00 -4.52
N ILE A 28 17.50 -8.12 -3.54
CA ILE A 28 17.33 -7.49 -2.22
C ILE A 28 17.14 -5.98 -2.37
N SER A 29 17.93 -5.33 -3.22
CA SER A 29 17.82 -3.88 -3.46
C SER A 29 16.45 -3.47 -4.00
N GLU A 30 15.85 -4.29 -4.87
CA GLU A 30 14.50 -4.04 -5.37
C GLU A 30 13.45 -4.23 -4.26
N TYR A 31 13.59 -5.27 -3.43
CA TYR A 31 12.73 -5.44 -2.26
C TYR A 31 12.84 -4.25 -1.30
N GLU A 32 14.02 -3.69 -1.08
CA GLU A 32 14.18 -2.49 -0.22
C GLU A 32 13.47 -1.25 -0.78
N LEU A 33 13.45 -1.09 -2.10
CA LEU A 33 12.69 -0.02 -2.74
C LEU A 33 11.18 -0.23 -2.60
N ILE A 34 10.72 -1.49 -2.67
CA ILE A 34 9.32 -1.84 -2.43
C ILE A 34 8.95 -1.63 -0.94
N GLU A 35 9.79 -2.12 -0.03
CA GLU A 35 9.60 -2.01 1.42
C GLU A 35 9.58 -0.55 1.86
N SER A 36 10.46 0.30 1.33
CA SER A 36 10.47 1.74 1.61
C SER A 36 9.30 2.51 0.97
N GLY A 37 8.53 1.87 0.09
CA GLY A 37 7.46 2.49 -0.68
C GLY A 37 7.96 3.39 -1.83
N ALA A 38 9.26 3.37 -2.13
CA ALA A 38 9.83 4.10 -3.27
C ALA A 38 9.40 3.49 -4.62
N VAL A 39 9.17 2.18 -4.65
CA VAL A 39 8.68 1.45 -5.82
C VAL A 39 7.39 0.72 -5.46
N ARG A 40 6.40 0.80 -6.35
CA ARG A 40 5.14 0.06 -6.22
C ARG A 40 5.36 -1.41 -6.60
N PRO A 41 4.96 -2.37 -5.76
CA PRO A 41 4.98 -3.77 -6.15
C PRO A 41 3.96 -4.04 -7.25
N THR A 42 4.27 -4.98 -8.15
CA THR A 42 3.34 -5.48 -9.16
C THR A 42 2.18 -6.24 -8.52
N PHE A 43 1.08 -6.43 -9.25
CA PHE A 43 -0.06 -7.24 -8.77
C PHE A 43 0.35 -8.66 -8.36
N ILE A 44 1.30 -9.27 -9.08
CA ILE A 44 1.80 -10.61 -8.77
C ILE A 44 2.60 -10.58 -7.46
N GLN A 45 3.48 -9.61 -7.28
CA GLN A 45 4.26 -9.44 -6.04
C GLN A 45 3.35 -9.17 -4.83
N ALA A 46 2.35 -8.29 -4.99
CA ALA A 46 1.36 -8.02 -3.95
C ALA A 46 0.53 -9.26 -3.61
N GLY A 47 0.19 -10.09 -4.61
CA GLY A 47 -0.45 -11.38 -4.41
C GLY A 47 0.38 -12.33 -3.54
N LYS A 48 1.66 -12.52 -3.91
CA LYS A 48 2.60 -13.36 -3.15
C LYS A 48 2.80 -12.87 -1.71
N LEU A 49 2.98 -11.56 -1.53
CA LEU A 49 3.12 -10.95 -0.20
C LEU A 49 1.82 -11.08 0.61
N GLY A 50 0.67 -10.88 -0.03
CA GLY A 50 -0.63 -11.03 0.61
C GLY A 50 -0.89 -12.46 1.09
N GLU A 51 -0.56 -13.46 0.26
CA GLU A 51 -0.63 -14.87 0.64
C GLU A 51 0.34 -15.20 1.79
N HIS A 52 1.57 -14.69 1.72
CA HIS A 52 2.59 -14.93 2.74
C HIS A 52 2.23 -14.33 4.10
N TYR A 53 1.67 -13.12 4.12
CA TYR A 53 1.29 -12.42 5.36
C TYR A 53 -0.16 -12.64 5.79
N GLY A 54 -0.98 -13.30 4.96
CA GLY A 54 -2.42 -13.46 5.21
C GLY A 54 -3.22 -12.14 5.11
N ILE A 55 -2.80 -11.23 4.23
CA ILE A 55 -3.39 -9.89 4.07
C ILE A 55 -3.93 -9.74 2.64
N ASP A 56 -5.06 -9.05 2.47
CA ASP A 56 -5.57 -8.75 1.13
C ASP A 56 -4.51 -7.95 0.32
N PRO A 57 -4.09 -8.44 -0.87
CA PRO A 57 -3.14 -7.74 -1.74
C PRO A 57 -3.50 -6.28 -2.04
N LYS A 58 -4.78 -5.92 -1.98
CA LYS A 58 -5.24 -4.53 -2.13
C LYS A 58 -4.69 -3.60 -1.06
N HIS A 59 -4.48 -4.08 0.17
CA HIS A 59 -3.87 -3.25 1.21
C HIS A 59 -2.41 -2.96 0.91
N ILE A 60 -1.68 -3.93 0.35
CA ILE A 60 -0.29 -3.75 -0.07
C ILE A 60 -0.22 -2.75 -1.24
N LEU A 61 -1.12 -2.87 -2.21
CA LEU A 61 -1.19 -1.99 -3.38
C LEU A 61 -1.75 -0.60 -3.07
N GLY A 62 -2.65 -0.49 -2.09
CA GLY A 62 -3.26 0.77 -1.66
C GLY A 62 -2.30 1.62 -0.82
N VAL A 63 -1.37 0.98 -0.10
CA VAL A 63 -0.29 1.69 0.60
C VAL A 63 0.67 2.36 -0.39
N SER A 64 0.91 1.78 -1.56
CA SER A 64 1.66 2.45 -2.63
C SER A 64 0.93 3.62 -3.30
N ASP A 65 -0.40 3.74 -3.14
CA ASP A 65 -1.18 4.92 -3.58
C ASP A 65 -1.31 5.97 -2.47
N SER A 66 -0.82 5.69 -1.26
CA SER A 66 -0.68 6.72 -0.22
C SER A 66 0.52 7.61 -0.54
N THR A 67 0.33 8.47 -1.55
CA THR A 67 1.07 9.71 -1.69
C THR A 67 1.11 10.36 -0.30
N ASN A 68 2.31 10.60 0.22
CA ASN A 68 2.53 11.22 1.52
C ASN A 68 1.91 12.63 1.55
N TYR A 69 0.62 12.70 1.85
CA TYR A 69 -0.04 13.94 2.21
C TYR A 69 0.22 14.19 3.69
N ASN A 70 1.36 14.83 3.98
CA ASN A 70 1.66 15.51 5.24
C ASN A 70 1.25 14.78 6.52
N ILE A 71 2.14 13.95 7.05
CA ILE A 71 2.10 13.51 8.45
C ILE A 71 2.50 14.65 9.38
N GLY A 72 1.58 15.60 9.59
CA GLY A 72 1.62 16.61 10.64
C GLY A 72 0.35 16.53 11.48
N THR A 73 0.46 16.00 12.70
CA THR A 73 -0.43 16.06 13.90
C THR A 73 -1.96 15.92 13.78
N TYR A 74 -2.56 15.81 12.58
CA TYR A 74 -4.01 15.73 12.37
C TYR A 74 -4.38 14.72 11.27
N SER A 75 -3.77 13.54 11.27
CA SER A 75 -4.15 12.49 10.32
C SER A 75 -5.51 11.90 10.69
N ARG A 76 -6.60 12.44 10.13
CA ARG A 76 -7.86 11.72 9.94
C ARG A 76 -7.72 10.88 8.68
N THR A 77 -7.65 9.57 8.84
CA THR A 77 -7.73 8.61 7.75
C THR A 77 -9.07 8.77 7.02
N ILE A 78 -9.07 9.42 5.85
CA ILE A 78 -10.21 9.40 4.95
C ILE A 78 -10.14 8.08 4.21
N TYR A 79 -10.98 7.13 4.62
CA TYR A 79 -11.30 5.99 3.75
C TYR A 79 -12.05 6.57 2.56
N ALA A 80 -11.45 6.51 1.36
CA ALA A 80 -12.15 6.78 0.12
C ALA A 80 -13.19 5.67 -0.10
N VAL A 81 -14.31 5.78 0.61
CA VAL A 81 -15.53 5.08 0.26
C VAL A 81 -15.94 5.63 -1.09
N SER A 82 -16.04 4.75 -2.08
CA SER A 82 -16.34 5.04 -3.47
C SER A 82 -17.44 6.09 -3.61
N TYR A 83 -17.06 7.32 -3.98
CA TYR A 83 -18.00 8.36 -4.36
C TYR A 83 -18.56 8.00 -5.74
N TYR A 84 -19.75 7.41 -5.76
CA TYR A 84 -20.67 7.54 -6.88
C TYR A 84 -21.41 8.86 -6.64
N GLU A 85 -20.93 9.96 -7.25
CA GLU A 85 -21.74 11.16 -7.36
C GLU A 85 -22.65 10.97 -8.59
N GLY A 86 -23.88 10.56 -8.30
CA GLY A 86 -24.97 10.56 -9.26
C GLY A 86 -25.14 11.95 -9.86
N SER A 87 -25.45 11.98 -11.14
CA SER A 87 -25.78 13.16 -11.94
C SER A 87 -26.64 14.17 -11.17
N GLU A 88 -26.10 15.35 -10.90
CA GLU A 88 -26.91 16.49 -10.48
C GLU A 88 -27.78 16.94 -11.67
N GLU A 89 -29.08 16.67 -11.55
CA GLU A 89 -30.12 17.28 -12.37
C GLU A 89 -30.02 18.80 -12.28
N LYS A 90 -29.99 19.46 -13.45
CA LYS A 90 -30.09 20.92 -13.55
C LYS A 90 -31.45 21.38 -13.04
N PRO A 91 -31.56 22.26 -12.02
CA PRO A 91 -32.80 22.98 -11.81
C PRO A 91 -32.89 24.12 -12.83
N ASN A 92 -33.80 23.94 -13.78
CA ASN A 92 -34.22 24.94 -14.75
C ASN A 92 -35.27 25.88 -14.12
N LYS A 93 -35.13 27.18 -14.35
CA LYS A 93 -36.15 28.25 -14.39
C LYS A 93 -37.03 28.52 -13.16
N ASN A 94 -36.99 29.77 -12.68
CA ASN A 94 -37.92 30.82 -13.14
C ASN A 94 -37.36 32.22 -12.85
#